data_AF-A0AAV2EWZ5-F1
#
_entry.id   AF-A0AAV2EWZ5-F1
#
_cell.length_a   1.000
_cell.length_b   1.000
_cell.length_c   1.000
_cell.angle_alpha   90.00
_cell.angle_beta   90.00
_cell.angle_gamma   90.00
#
_symmetry.space_group_name_H-M   'P 1'
#
loop_
_entity.id
_entity.type
_entity.pdbx_description
1 polymer ?
#
loop_
_entity_poly.entity_id
_entity_poly.type
_entity_poly.pdbx_seq_one_letter_code
_entity_poly.pdbx_strand_id
1 'polypeptide(L)'
;MEAPIHCAPAPDALFKSAGGGDDASPDFPQPDVQILTSAGLRIPAHAAVLASASPVLESIVDSPPKHSSSSERVIPILGVPCAAVAVFVRLLYSSRYAEDELGKFGIHLLALSHVYSVPTLKQRCAKAVGQNLTIDNVVDVLQLARLCDAPDLYIKCMKLVSSNFKPVEQTEGWQFMQDHDPWLELEILQFIDQTELRKKKARRHREEQRLYMELAEAMDCLEHICTEGCTSVGPYDVEPNRKSQPCSKFSTCQGVQLLIKHFAACKKRVNGGCSRCKRMWQLLRLHASICDQHDSCKVPLCRQFRLKMQQEEKGDDTLWKLLVRKVVSARVMSTLSPFAKRKREDIERMLPPQMNWTHQAK
;
A
#
# COMPACT_ATOMS: atom_id res chain seq x y z
N MET A 1 21.53 0.84 -46.06
CA MET A 1 21.02 -0.30 -46.85
C MET A 1 20.10 -1.08 -45.94
N GLU A 2 18.83 -0.69 -45.92
CA GLU A 2 17.80 -1.36 -45.13
C GLU A 2 17.39 -2.65 -45.85
N ALA A 3 17.36 -3.75 -45.10
CA ALA A 3 16.87 -5.02 -45.60
C ALA A 3 15.36 -4.94 -45.87
N PRO A 4 14.83 -5.63 -46.89
CA PRO A 4 13.40 -5.61 -47.19
C PRO A 4 12.63 -6.26 -46.02
N ILE A 5 11.66 -5.52 -45.48
CA ILE A 5 10.71 -6.01 -44.49
C ILE A 5 9.90 -7.12 -45.17
N HIS A 6 10.21 -8.37 -44.83
CA HIS A 6 9.48 -9.54 -45.29
C HIS A 6 7.99 -9.40 -44.94
N CYS A 7 7.12 -9.72 -45.89
CA CYS A 7 5.68 -9.86 -45.68
C CYS A 7 5.41 -10.62 -44.36
N ALA A 8 4.71 -9.97 -43.43
CA ALA A 8 4.18 -10.68 -42.28
C ALA A 8 3.27 -11.81 -42.82
N PRO A 9 3.47 -13.07 -42.40
CA PRO A 9 2.60 -14.15 -42.83
C PRO A 9 1.15 -13.83 -42.43
N ALA A 10 0.20 -14.25 -43.26
CA ALA A 10 -1.22 -14.27 -42.87
C ALA A 10 -1.36 -14.94 -41.48
N PRO A 11 -2.31 -14.52 -40.63
CA PRO A 11 -2.49 -15.11 -39.30
C PRO A 11 -2.59 -16.64 -39.32
N ASP A 12 -3.04 -17.24 -40.43
CA ASP A 12 -3.13 -18.68 -40.63
C ASP A 12 -1.76 -19.39 -40.72
N ALA A 13 -0.71 -18.70 -41.20
CA ALA A 13 0.65 -19.24 -41.31
C ALA A 13 1.42 -19.23 -39.97
N LEU A 14 0.87 -18.61 -38.92
CA LEU A 14 1.40 -18.71 -37.54
C LEU A 14 0.89 -19.95 -36.79
N PHE A 15 -0.02 -20.74 -37.38
CA PHE A 15 -0.60 -21.92 -36.74
C PHE A 15 0.12 -23.24 -37.10
N LYS A 16 1.08 -23.23 -38.02
CA LYS A 16 1.85 -24.43 -38.41
C LYS A 16 3.12 -24.60 -37.56
N SER A 17 2.98 -25.00 -36.30
CA SER A 17 4.04 -25.77 -35.63
C SER A 17 3.48 -26.72 -34.57
N ALA A 18 3.14 -27.93 -35.01
CA ALA A 18 3.33 -29.22 -34.31
C ALA A 18 2.42 -30.28 -34.94
N GLY A 19 3.03 -31.28 -35.58
CA GLY A 19 2.33 -32.49 -36.06
C GLY A 19 2.48 -32.69 -37.56
N GLY A 20 3.37 -33.60 -37.96
CA GLY A 20 3.39 -34.17 -39.30
C GLY A 20 2.37 -35.30 -39.40
N GLY A 21 1.67 -35.38 -40.53
CA GLY A 21 0.74 -36.47 -40.86
C GLY A 21 -0.44 -35.99 -41.72
N ASP A 22 -0.34 -36.30 -43.01
CA ASP A 22 -1.28 -36.31 -44.16
C ASP A 22 -2.75 -35.83 -44.02
N ASP A 23 -3.14 -35.07 -45.05
CA ASP A 23 -4.46 -34.94 -45.70
C ASP A 23 -5.72 -34.68 -44.85
N ALA A 24 -5.89 -33.40 -44.49
CA ALA A 24 -7.04 -32.58 -44.85
C ALA A 24 -6.72 -31.15 -44.40
N SER A 25 -6.31 -30.28 -45.33
CA SER A 25 -6.23 -28.85 -45.03
C SER A 25 -7.65 -28.41 -44.65
N PRO A 26 -7.90 -27.91 -43.43
CA PRO A 26 -9.17 -27.24 -43.16
C PRO A 26 -9.25 -26.10 -44.17
N ASP A 27 -10.31 -26.04 -44.98
CA ASP A 27 -10.62 -24.86 -45.77
C ASP A 27 -10.84 -23.72 -44.79
N PHE A 28 -9.76 -23.03 -44.43
CA PHE A 28 -9.86 -21.79 -43.70
C PHE A 28 -10.55 -20.80 -44.63
N PRO A 29 -11.63 -20.13 -44.16
CA PRO A 29 -12.30 -19.13 -44.97
C PRO A 29 -11.28 -18.09 -45.43
N GLN A 30 -11.36 -17.66 -46.69
CA GLN A 30 -10.44 -16.64 -47.18
C GLN A 30 -10.63 -15.33 -46.40
N PRO A 31 -9.55 -14.58 -46.14
CA PRO A 31 -9.63 -13.26 -45.54
C PRO A 31 -10.56 -12.32 -46.32
N ASP A 32 -11.59 -11.80 -45.66
CA ASP A 32 -12.64 -10.95 -46.24
C ASP A 32 -12.51 -9.47 -45.81
N VAL A 33 -11.52 -9.15 -44.98
CA VAL A 33 -11.20 -7.80 -44.53
C VAL A 33 -9.68 -7.60 -44.41
N GLN A 34 -9.22 -6.37 -44.65
CA GLN A 34 -7.83 -5.98 -44.48
C GLN A 34 -7.66 -4.88 -43.44
N ILE A 35 -6.62 -4.97 -42.63
CA ILE A 35 -6.22 -3.92 -41.69
C ILE A 35 -5.09 -3.10 -42.29
N LEU A 36 -5.29 -1.79 -42.43
CA LEU A 36 -4.31 -0.86 -42.96
C LEU A 36 -3.55 -0.16 -41.84
N THR A 37 -2.23 -0.30 -41.83
CA THR A 37 -1.34 0.34 -40.84
C THR A 37 -0.76 1.67 -41.36
N SER A 38 -0.15 2.45 -40.46
CA SER A 38 0.48 3.75 -40.79
C SER A 38 1.53 3.69 -41.90
N ALA A 39 2.23 2.56 -42.06
CA ALA A 39 3.24 2.38 -43.10
C ALA A 39 2.66 1.87 -44.44
N GLY A 40 1.34 1.78 -44.57
CA GLY A 40 0.68 1.22 -45.74
C GLY A 40 0.66 -0.31 -45.79
N LEU A 41 1.19 -1.01 -44.77
CA LEU A 41 1.10 -2.46 -44.68
C LEU A 41 -0.36 -2.88 -44.47
N ARG A 42 -0.80 -3.85 -45.28
CA ARG A 42 -2.14 -4.47 -45.25
C ARG A 42 -2.04 -5.84 -44.60
N ILE A 43 -2.77 -6.05 -43.51
CA ILE A 43 -2.83 -7.33 -42.79
C ILE A 43 -4.17 -8.01 -43.13
N PRO A 44 -4.17 -9.18 -43.80
CA PRO A 44 -5.39 -9.92 -44.08
C PRO A 44 -6.00 -10.47 -42.78
N ALA A 45 -7.32 -10.37 -42.62
CA ALA A 45 -8.06 -10.82 -41.45
C ALA A 45 -9.48 -11.30 -41.81
N HIS A 46 -10.19 -11.84 -40.80
CA HIS A 46 -11.54 -12.39 -40.91
C HIS A 46 -12.51 -11.52 -40.13
N ALA A 47 -13.49 -10.93 -40.81
CA ALA A 47 -14.50 -10.05 -40.23
C ALA A 47 -15.23 -10.74 -39.06
N ALA A 48 -15.59 -12.02 -39.20
CA ALA A 48 -16.24 -12.79 -38.13
C ALA A 48 -15.39 -12.88 -36.85
N VAL A 49 -14.08 -13.09 -36.99
CA VAL A 49 -13.17 -13.15 -35.83
C VAL A 49 -13.03 -11.78 -35.18
N LEU A 50 -12.81 -10.73 -35.98
CA LEU A 50 -12.68 -9.36 -35.46
C LEU A 50 -13.96 -8.88 -34.77
N ALA A 51 -15.12 -9.15 -35.37
CA ALA A 51 -16.43 -8.81 -34.81
C ALA A 51 -16.67 -9.52 -33.47
N SER A 52 -16.41 -10.84 -33.41
CA SER A 52 -16.58 -11.59 -32.16
C SER A 52 -15.63 -11.14 -31.04
N ALA A 53 -14.47 -10.59 -31.37
CA ALA A 53 -13.46 -10.16 -30.39
C ALA A 53 -13.65 -8.71 -29.90
N SER A 54 -14.37 -7.87 -30.65
CA SER A 54 -14.51 -6.45 -30.37
C SER A 54 -15.85 -5.90 -30.88
N PRO A 55 -16.69 -5.32 -30.02
CA PRO A 55 -17.95 -4.69 -30.44
C PRO A 55 -17.73 -3.47 -31.34
N VAL A 56 -16.57 -2.80 -31.21
CA VAL A 56 -16.19 -1.68 -32.08
C VAL A 56 -15.88 -2.20 -33.48
N LEU A 57 -15.10 -3.29 -33.59
CA LEU A 57 -14.81 -3.92 -34.88
C LEU A 57 -16.07 -4.55 -35.50
N GLU A 58 -16.97 -5.14 -34.70
CA GLU A 58 -18.28 -5.62 -35.15
C GLU A 58 -19.07 -4.49 -35.81
N SER A 59 -19.22 -3.35 -35.13
CA SER A 59 -19.90 -2.18 -35.70
C SER A 59 -19.25 -1.66 -36.98
N ILE A 60 -17.91 -1.69 -37.07
CA ILE A 60 -17.16 -1.30 -38.28
C ILE A 60 -17.40 -2.29 -39.43
N VAL A 61 -17.48 -3.59 -39.12
CA VAL A 61 -17.74 -4.66 -40.08
C VAL A 61 -19.19 -4.64 -40.56
N ASP A 62 -20.14 -4.34 -39.70
CA ASP A 62 -21.57 -4.28 -40.08
C ASP A 62 -21.93 -2.99 -40.84
N SER A 63 -21.14 -1.94 -40.67
CA SER A 63 -21.35 -0.67 -41.38
C SER A 63 -21.16 -0.81 -42.89
N PRO A 64 -22.00 -0.13 -43.71
CA PRO A 64 -21.82 -0.11 -45.17
C PRO A 64 -20.52 0.64 -45.52
N PRO A 65 -19.79 0.20 -46.58
CA PRO A 65 -18.55 0.85 -46.99
C PRO A 65 -18.81 2.30 -47.39
N LYS A 66 -18.15 3.25 -46.69
CA LYS A 66 -18.40 4.70 -46.85
C LYS A 66 -17.97 5.24 -48.21
N HIS A 67 -17.01 4.60 -48.88
CA HIS A 67 -16.55 4.97 -50.21
C HIS A 67 -16.08 3.72 -50.96
N SER A 68 -16.49 3.61 -52.23
CA SER A 68 -15.93 2.77 -53.30
C SER A 68 -16.71 1.52 -53.68
N SER A 69 -16.92 1.40 -55.00
CA SER A 69 -17.40 0.24 -55.75
C SER A 69 -16.43 -0.96 -55.73
N SER A 70 -15.44 -0.96 -54.82
CA SER A 70 -14.44 -2.01 -54.64
C SER A 70 -14.92 -3.01 -53.59
N SER A 71 -14.86 -4.29 -53.93
CA SER A 71 -15.26 -5.42 -53.07
C SER A 71 -14.39 -5.62 -51.81
N GLU A 72 -13.37 -4.79 -51.59
CA GLU A 72 -12.35 -4.97 -50.56
C GLU A 72 -12.62 -4.07 -49.34
N ARG A 73 -12.94 -4.67 -48.19
CA ARG A 73 -13.17 -3.96 -46.92
C ARG A 73 -11.85 -3.67 -46.22
N VAL A 74 -11.60 -2.40 -45.88
CA VAL A 74 -10.35 -1.96 -45.22
C VAL A 74 -10.64 -1.23 -43.90
N ILE A 75 -9.99 -1.66 -42.82
CA ILE A 75 -10.07 -1.05 -41.48
C ILE A 75 -8.74 -0.35 -41.17
N PRO A 76 -8.69 0.99 -41.06
CA PRO A 76 -7.46 1.70 -40.75
C PRO A 76 -7.14 1.65 -39.24
N ILE A 77 -5.92 1.25 -38.90
CA ILE A 77 -5.31 1.33 -37.57
C ILE A 77 -4.02 2.14 -37.69
N LEU A 78 -4.11 3.44 -37.42
CA LEU A 78 -3.03 4.41 -37.66
C LEU A 78 -2.47 4.96 -36.34
N GLY A 79 -1.28 5.54 -36.39
CA GLY A 79 -0.61 6.16 -35.22
C GLY A 79 0.04 5.17 -34.25
N VAL A 80 0.06 3.88 -34.60
CA VAL A 80 0.66 2.80 -33.80
C VAL A 80 1.69 2.03 -34.65
N PRO A 81 2.81 1.54 -34.07
CA PRO A 81 3.79 0.74 -34.81
C PRO A 81 3.16 -0.48 -35.47
N CYS A 82 3.51 -0.76 -36.73
CA CYS A 82 2.94 -1.86 -37.51
C CYS A 82 3.08 -3.23 -36.81
N ALA A 83 4.22 -3.45 -36.13
CA ALA A 83 4.44 -4.65 -35.33
C ALA A 83 3.44 -4.78 -34.17
N ALA A 84 3.13 -3.68 -33.46
CA ALA A 84 2.13 -3.69 -32.39
C ALA A 84 0.72 -3.98 -32.93
N VAL A 85 0.38 -3.46 -34.12
CA VAL A 85 -0.89 -3.78 -34.79
C VAL A 85 -0.96 -5.27 -35.13
N ALA A 86 0.11 -5.85 -35.70
CA ALA A 86 0.16 -7.28 -35.99
C ALA A 86 0.00 -8.15 -34.72
N VAL A 87 0.66 -7.76 -33.62
CA VAL A 87 0.51 -8.41 -32.31
C VAL A 87 -0.93 -8.30 -31.81
N PHE A 88 -1.55 -7.11 -31.89
CA PHE A 88 -2.94 -6.89 -31.51
C PHE A 88 -3.90 -7.79 -32.28
N VAL A 89 -3.78 -7.84 -33.61
CA VAL A 89 -4.62 -8.71 -34.45
C VAL A 89 -4.45 -10.17 -34.05
N ARG A 90 -3.22 -10.65 -33.89
CA ARG A 90 -2.97 -12.03 -33.45
C ARG A 90 -3.58 -12.35 -32.08
N LEU A 91 -3.63 -11.36 -31.18
CA LEU A 91 -4.26 -11.51 -29.87
C LEU A 91 -5.78 -11.65 -29.96
N LEU A 92 -6.42 -10.98 -30.91
CA LEU A 92 -7.86 -11.16 -31.16
C LEU A 92 -8.19 -12.59 -31.63
N TYR A 93 -7.29 -13.19 -32.41
CA TYR A 93 -7.46 -14.56 -32.92
C TYR A 93 -7.22 -15.64 -31.86
N SER A 94 -6.13 -15.52 -31.10
CA SER A 94 -5.62 -16.63 -30.30
C SER A 94 -5.75 -16.42 -28.80
N SER A 95 -5.96 -15.18 -28.34
CA SER A 95 -5.85 -14.74 -26.95
C SER A 95 -4.50 -15.05 -26.26
N ARG A 96 -3.50 -15.49 -27.05
CA ARG A 96 -2.14 -15.86 -26.61
C ARG A 96 -1.17 -14.73 -26.92
N TYR A 97 -0.33 -14.39 -25.94
CA TYR A 97 0.77 -13.43 -26.08
C TYR A 97 2.08 -14.07 -25.65
N ALA A 98 3.19 -13.60 -26.20
CA ALA A 98 4.49 -13.77 -25.58
C ALA A 98 4.73 -12.62 -24.57
N GLU A 99 5.28 -12.93 -23.41
CA GLU A 99 5.62 -11.92 -22.38
C GLU A 99 6.52 -10.80 -22.93
N ASP A 100 7.48 -11.16 -23.78
CA ASP A 100 8.39 -10.21 -24.43
C ASP A 100 7.68 -9.18 -25.30
N GLU A 101 6.59 -9.57 -25.97
CA GLU A 101 5.81 -8.68 -26.83
C GLU A 101 4.98 -7.71 -26.02
N LEU A 102 4.48 -8.17 -24.86
CA LEU A 102 3.75 -7.32 -23.94
C LEU A 102 4.68 -6.30 -23.25
N GLY A 103 5.94 -6.68 -23.02
CA GLY A 103 6.98 -5.75 -22.58
C GLY A 103 7.29 -4.67 -23.62
N LYS A 104 7.46 -5.05 -24.88
CA LYS A 104 7.82 -4.12 -25.97
C LYS A 104 6.67 -3.22 -26.42
N PHE A 105 5.46 -3.77 -26.52
CA PHE A 105 4.31 -3.08 -27.11
C PHE A 105 3.21 -2.78 -26.10
N GLY A 106 3.45 -2.95 -24.79
CA GLY A 106 2.43 -2.84 -23.75
C GLY A 106 1.59 -1.56 -23.79
N ILE A 107 2.21 -0.40 -23.98
CA ILE A 107 1.50 0.89 -24.08
C ILE A 107 0.60 0.97 -25.32
N HIS A 108 1.08 0.45 -26.45
CA HIS A 108 0.34 0.42 -27.72
C HIS A 108 -0.85 -0.54 -27.64
N LEU A 109 -0.62 -1.72 -27.08
CA LEU A 109 -1.66 -2.73 -26.89
C LEU A 109 -2.70 -2.26 -25.87
N LEU A 110 -2.29 -1.53 -24.82
CA LEU A 110 -3.22 -0.90 -23.88
C LEU A 110 -4.14 0.10 -24.61
N ALA A 111 -3.58 1.01 -25.41
CA ALA A 111 -4.35 1.96 -26.20
C ALA A 111 -5.31 1.26 -27.18
N LEU A 112 -4.81 0.32 -27.98
CA LEU A 112 -5.62 -0.43 -28.95
C LEU A 112 -6.75 -1.20 -28.26
N SER A 113 -6.44 -1.89 -27.16
CA SER A 113 -7.46 -2.64 -26.40
C SER A 113 -8.53 -1.75 -25.76
N HIS A 114 -8.22 -0.48 -25.47
CA HIS A 114 -9.21 0.49 -25.02
C HIS A 114 -10.06 1.00 -26.19
N VAL A 115 -9.42 1.48 -27.25
CA VAL A 115 -10.08 2.04 -28.45
C VAL A 115 -11.03 1.02 -29.09
N TYR A 116 -10.59 -0.23 -29.21
CA TYR A 116 -11.39 -1.31 -29.79
C TYR A 116 -12.19 -2.09 -28.74
N SER A 117 -12.33 -1.60 -27.50
CA SER A 117 -13.16 -2.22 -26.45
C SER A 117 -12.90 -3.72 -26.26
N VAL A 118 -11.66 -4.09 -25.94
CA VAL A 118 -11.23 -5.47 -25.64
C VAL A 118 -10.78 -5.56 -24.16
N PRO A 119 -11.72 -5.72 -23.19
CA PRO A 119 -11.45 -5.49 -21.77
C PRO A 119 -10.43 -6.46 -21.17
N THR A 120 -10.47 -7.73 -21.57
CA THR A 120 -9.55 -8.76 -21.08
C THR A 120 -8.11 -8.47 -21.48
N LEU A 121 -7.89 -7.99 -22.72
CA LEU A 121 -6.58 -7.55 -23.19
C LEU A 121 -6.15 -6.27 -22.47
N LYS A 122 -7.05 -5.29 -22.34
CA LYS A 122 -6.80 -4.03 -21.61
C LYS A 122 -6.28 -4.28 -20.19
N GLN A 123 -6.92 -5.17 -19.45
CA GLN A 123 -6.50 -5.51 -18.08
C GLN A 123 -5.11 -6.15 -18.05
N ARG A 124 -4.81 -7.06 -19.00
CA ARG A 124 -3.49 -7.70 -19.10
C ARG A 124 -2.40 -6.70 -19.46
N CYS A 125 -2.64 -5.84 -20.45
CA CYS A 125 -1.71 -4.78 -20.85
C CYS A 125 -1.47 -3.79 -19.72
N ALA A 126 -2.52 -3.34 -19.02
CA ALA A 126 -2.40 -2.42 -17.89
C ALA A 126 -1.53 -3.03 -16.77
N LYS A 127 -1.68 -4.33 -16.48
CA LYS A 127 -0.86 -5.03 -15.49
C LYS A 127 0.61 -5.08 -15.91
N ALA A 128 0.90 -5.44 -17.16
CA ALA A 128 2.26 -5.57 -17.66
C ALA A 128 2.98 -4.22 -17.81
N VAL A 129 2.30 -3.21 -18.36
CA VAL A 129 2.80 -1.83 -18.36
C VAL A 129 3.10 -1.38 -16.93
N GLY A 130 2.20 -1.68 -16.00
CA GLY A 130 2.41 -1.40 -14.58
C GLY A 130 3.63 -2.12 -13.98
N GLN A 131 4.03 -3.30 -14.46
CA GLN A 131 5.22 -4.02 -13.99
C GLN A 131 6.52 -3.37 -14.50
N ASN A 132 6.48 -2.70 -15.64
CA ASN A 132 7.62 -2.03 -16.28
C ASN A 132 7.65 -0.51 -16.02
N LEU A 133 6.98 -0.05 -14.96
CA LEU A 133 7.04 1.34 -14.54
C LEU A 133 8.45 1.69 -14.04
N THR A 134 8.99 2.79 -14.55
CA THR A 134 10.26 3.39 -14.14
C THR A 134 10.03 4.84 -13.74
N ILE A 135 11.05 5.46 -13.14
CA ILE A 135 10.99 6.91 -12.82
C ILE A 135 10.82 7.72 -14.11
N ASP A 136 11.50 7.32 -15.19
CA ASP A 136 11.51 8.05 -16.46
C ASP A 136 10.17 8.00 -17.19
N ASN A 137 9.47 6.86 -17.16
CA ASN A 137 8.23 6.66 -17.93
C ASN A 137 6.93 6.88 -17.14
N VAL A 138 7.00 7.10 -15.82
CA VAL A 138 5.79 7.09 -14.97
C VAL A 138 4.79 8.17 -15.32
N VAL A 139 5.24 9.33 -15.77
CA VAL A 139 4.36 10.47 -16.11
C VAL A 139 3.59 10.17 -17.40
N ASP A 140 4.29 9.66 -18.42
CA ASP A 140 3.67 9.27 -19.69
C ASP A 140 2.66 8.13 -19.49
N VAL A 141 3.02 7.14 -18.67
CA VAL A 141 2.15 6.00 -18.35
C VAL A 141 0.96 6.45 -17.49
N LEU A 142 1.12 7.43 -16.61
CA LEU A 142 0.02 8.02 -15.85
C LEU A 142 -1.00 8.69 -16.78
N GLN A 143 -0.53 9.50 -17.74
CA GLN A 143 -1.38 10.12 -18.75
C GLN A 143 -2.10 9.06 -19.60
N LEU A 144 -1.37 8.04 -20.07
CA LEU A 144 -1.96 6.92 -20.81
C LEU A 144 -3.03 6.20 -19.98
N ALA A 145 -2.79 5.98 -18.69
CA ALA A 145 -3.74 5.34 -17.80
C ALA A 145 -5.02 6.17 -17.64
N ARG A 146 -4.92 7.51 -17.63
CA ARG A 146 -6.09 8.41 -17.64
C ARG A 146 -6.86 8.31 -18.96
N LEU A 147 -6.15 8.40 -20.10
CA LEU A 147 -6.74 8.33 -21.43
C LEU A 147 -7.39 6.99 -21.74
N CYS A 148 -6.86 5.91 -21.15
CA CYS A 148 -7.37 4.56 -21.36
C CYS A 148 -8.35 4.10 -20.29
N ASP A 149 -8.81 4.95 -19.35
CA ASP A 149 -9.65 4.54 -18.21
C ASP A 149 -9.11 3.30 -17.47
N ALA A 150 -7.84 3.34 -17.05
CA ALA A 150 -7.14 2.25 -16.39
C ALA A 150 -6.83 2.61 -14.91
N PRO A 151 -7.83 2.55 -14.00
CA PRO A 151 -7.72 3.11 -12.65
C PRO A 151 -6.63 2.44 -11.79
N ASP A 152 -6.46 1.12 -11.89
CA ASP A 152 -5.43 0.41 -11.12
C ASP A 152 -4.00 0.85 -11.53
N LEU A 153 -3.79 1.03 -12.83
CA LEU A 153 -2.52 1.53 -13.36
C LEU A 153 -2.29 2.99 -12.97
N TYR A 154 -3.32 3.83 -13.07
CA TYR A 154 -3.28 5.21 -12.63
C TYR A 154 -2.87 5.31 -11.15
N ILE A 155 -3.53 4.57 -10.25
CA ILE A 155 -3.19 4.56 -8.81
C ILE A 155 -1.77 4.06 -8.59
N LYS A 156 -1.31 3.06 -9.36
CA LYS A 156 0.06 2.55 -9.28
C LYS A 156 1.09 3.63 -9.65
N CYS A 157 0.83 4.40 -10.71
CA CYS A 157 1.66 5.52 -11.14
C CYS A 157 1.68 6.62 -10.07
N MET A 158 0.51 7.05 -9.57
CA MET A 158 0.40 8.06 -8.51
C MET A 158 1.19 7.69 -7.24
N LYS A 159 1.16 6.41 -6.85
CA LYS A 159 1.98 5.90 -5.74
C LYS A 159 3.48 5.96 -6.02
N LEU A 160 3.91 5.57 -7.23
CA LEU A 160 5.32 5.60 -7.60
C LEU A 160 5.86 7.03 -7.60
N VAL A 161 5.09 7.98 -8.17
CA VAL A 161 5.39 9.42 -8.16
C VAL A 161 5.47 9.93 -6.73
N SER A 162 4.47 9.63 -5.89
CA SER A 162 4.47 10.08 -4.48
C SER A 162 5.63 9.52 -3.67
N SER A 163 6.08 8.30 -3.95
CA SER A 163 7.24 7.69 -3.28
C SER A 163 8.59 8.19 -3.78
N ASN A 164 8.68 8.70 -5.01
CA ASN A 164 9.94 9.07 -5.67
C ASN A 164 9.85 10.46 -6.35
N PHE A 165 9.17 11.40 -5.70
CA PHE A 165 8.86 12.69 -6.33
C PHE A 165 10.11 13.45 -6.80
N LYS A 166 11.18 13.46 -6.01
CA LYS A 166 12.40 14.22 -6.36
C LYS A 166 13.10 13.74 -7.63
N PRO A 167 13.31 12.44 -7.84
CA PRO A 167 13.73 11.95 -9.15
C PRO A 167 12.74 12.24 -10.28
N VAL A 168 11.43 12.06 -10.05
CA VAL A 168 10.39 12.29 -11.08
C VAL A 168 10.33 13.74 -11.51
N GLU A 169 10.47 14.70 -10.59
CA GLU A 169 10.49 16.14 -10.86
C GLU A 169 11.60 16.55 -11.86
N GLN A 170 12.63 15.73 -12.02
CA GLN A 170 13.74 15.99 -12.94
C GLN A 170 13.58 15.34 -14.32
N THR A 171 12.53 14.55 -14.55
CA THR A 171 12.36 13.84 -15.82
C THR A 171 11.80 14.77 -16.90
N GLU A 172 12.12 14.48 -18.16
CA GLU A 172 11.55 15.19 -19.31
C GLU A 172 10.03 15.07 -19.36
N GLY A 173 9.48 13.89 -19.01
CA GLY A 173 8.04 13.66 -18.95
C GLY A 173 7.34 14.56 -17.93
N TRP A 174 7.96 14.83 -16.78
CA TRP A 174 7.43 15.79 -15.80
C TRP A 174 7.42 17.22 -16.36
N GLN A 175 8.54 17.68 -16.93
CA GLN A 175 8.65 19.03 -17.50
C GLN A 175 7.64 19.23 -18.64
N PHE A 176 7.52 18.26 -19.54
CA PHE A 176 6.53 18.27 -20.62
C PHE A 176 5.10 18.35 -20.08
N MET A 177 4.79 17.58 -19.03
CA MET A 177 3.47 17.64 -18.39
C MET A 177 3.21 19.02 -17.75
N GLN A 178 4.19 19.68 -17.15
CA GLN A 178 4.01 21.02 -16.59
C GLN A 178 3.62 22.04 -17.66
N ASP A 179 4.24 21.96 -18.84
CA ASP A 179 3.97 22.88 -19.94
C ASP A 179 2.61 22.63 -20.62
N HIS A 180 2.11 21.39 -20.60
CA HIS A 180 0.98 20.96 -21.42
C HIS A 180 -0.26 20.49 -20.64
N ASP A 181 -0.14 20.10 -19.36
CA ASP A 181 -1.26 19.75 -18.47
C ASP A 181 -1.00 20.21 -17.01
N PRO A 182 -1.07 21.53 -16.73
CA PRO A 182 -0.90 22.08 -15.38
C PRO A 182 -1.93 21.56 -14.36
N TRP A 183 -3.09 21.09 -14.83
CA TRP A 183 -4.11 20.51 -13.96
C TRP A 183 -3.69 19.14 -13.43
N LEU A 184 -3.05 18.32 -14.26
CA LEU A 184 -2.48 17.05 -13.82
C LEU A 184 -1.34 17.26 -12.82
N GLU A 185 -0.50 18.28 -13.02
CA GLU A 185 0.51 18.65 -12.02
C GLU A 185 -0.15 18.95 -10.66
N LEU A 186 -1.15 19.82 -10.65
CA LEU A 186 -1.87 20.18 -9.42
C LEU A 186 -2.49 18.96 -8.74
N GLU A 187 -3.11 18.07 -9.52
CA GLU A 187 -3.70 16.82 -9.03
C GLU A 187 -2.64 15.93 -8.35
N ILE A 188 -1.48 15.76 -8.99
CA ILE A 188 -0.36 14.99 -8.43
C ILE A 188 0.15 15.63 -7.14
N LEU A 189 0.37 16.94 -7.12
CA LEU A 189 0.87 17.64 -5.93
C LEU A 189 -0.11 17.55 -4.76
N GLN A 190 -1.42 17.69 -5.02
CA GLN A 190 -2.47 17.51 -4.01
C GLN A 190 -2.48 16.06 -3.48
N PHE A 191 -2.33 15.08 -4.36
CA PHE A 191 -2.25 13.68 -3.94
C PHE A 191 -1.02 13.42 -3.05
N ILE A 192 0.13 14.00 -3.38
CA ILE A 192 1.36 13.91 -2.59
C ILE A 192 1.15 14.52 -1.20
N ASP A 193 0.66 15.75 -1.13
CA ASP A 193 0.41 16.44 0.15
C ASP A 193 -0.56 15.64 1.03
N GLN A 194 -1.70 15.21 0.48
CA GLN A 194 -2.66 14.39 1.22
C GLN A 194 -2.04 13.07 1.70
N THR A 195 -1.16 12.45 0.90
CA THR A 195 -0.46 11.21 1.28
C THR A 195 0.49 11.46 2.45
N GLU A 196 1.25 12.56 2.42
CA GLU A 196 2.15 12.94 3.51
C GLU A 196 1.39 13.33 4.79
N LEU A 197 0.26 14.04 4.68
CA LEU A 197 -0.62 14.33 5.80
C LEU A 197 -1.17 13.05 6.45
N ARG A 198 -1.61 12.07 5.65
CA ARG A 198 -2.07 10.77 6.14
C ARG A 198 -0.95 10.01 6.85
N LYS A 199 0.26 9.96 6.28
CA LYS A 199 1.44 9.34 6.91
C LYS A 199 1.79 10.02 8.24
N LYS A 200 1.81 11.35 8.28
CA LYS A 200 2.09 12.14 9.49
C LYS A 200 1.05 11.90 10.58
N LYS A 201 -0.24 11.86 10.24
CA LYS A 201 -1.32 11.53 11.17
C LYS A 201 -1.20 10.11 11.69
N ALA A 202 -0.93 9.14 10.82
CA ALA A 202 -0.74 7.75 11.21
C ALA A 202 0.48 7.56 12.12
N ARG A 203 1.60 8.25 11.85
CA ARG A 203 2.79 8.27 12.70
C ARG A 203 2.46 8.83 14.09
N ARG A 204 1.84 10.01 14.16
CA ARG A 204 1.43 10.63 15.43
C ARG A 204 0.50 9.71 16.23
N HIS A 205 -0.47 9.10 15.58
CA HIS A 205 -1.38 8.16 16.22
C HIS A 205 -0.65 6.92 16.75
N ARG A 206 0.31 6.36 16.00
CA ARG A 206 1.13 5.22 16.47
C ARG A 206 2.03 5.60 17.65
N GLU A 207 2.62 6.79 17.62
CA GLU A 207 3.43 7.33 18.73
C GLU A 207 2.56 7.56 19.98
N GLU A 208 1.38 8.16 19.82
CA GLU A 208 0.41 8.35 20.90
C GLU A 208 -0.06 7.00 21.49
N GLN A 209 -0.41 6.04 20.64
CA GLN A 209 -0.79 4.69 21.06
C GLN A 209 0.33 3.98 21.83
N ARG A 210 1.59 4.15 21.42
CA ARG A 210 2.74 3.59 22.14
C ARG A 210 2.81 4.15 23.56
N LEU A 211 2.64 5.46 23.73
CA LEU A 211 2.66 6.09 25.06
C LEU A 211 1.54 5.55 25.98
N TYR A 212 0.32 5.37 25.46
CA TYR A 212 -0.75 4.79 26.28
C TYR A 212 -0.52 3.32 26.60
N MET A 213 0.13 2.56 25.72
CA MET A 213 0.50 1.18 25.96
C MET A 213 1.58 1.06 27.05
N GLU A 214 2.58 1.94 27.05
CA GLU A 214 3.58 2.03 28.13
C GLU A 214 2.94 2.42 29.47
N LEU A 215 1.98 3.36 29.46
CA LEU A 215 1.21 3.70 30.66
C LEU A 215 0.36 2.53 31.15
N ALA A 216 -0.28 1.78 30.25
CA ALA A 216 -1.03 0.59 30.61
C ALA A 216 -0.13 -0.49 31.25
N GLU A 217 1.04 -0.77 30.65
CA GLU A 217 2.03 -1.70 31.22
C GLU A 217 2.53 -1.21 32.59
N ALA A 218 2.68 0.10 32.79
CA ALA A 218 3.04 0.67 34.09
C ALA A 218 1.95 0.46 35.15
N MET A 219 0.66 0.44 34.78
CA MET A 219 -0.44 0.10 35.69
C MET A 219 -0.41 -1.36 36.10
N ASP A 220 -0.19 -2.27 35.14
CA ASP A 220 -0.03 -3.70 35.41
C ASP A 220 1.21 -3.96 36.29
N CYS A 221 2.32 -3.30 36.00
CA CYS A 221 3.52 -3.41 36.82
C CYS A 221 3.32 -2.86 38.24
N LEU A 222 2.58 -1.75 38.40
CA LEU A 222 2.26 -1.21 39.73
C LEU A 222 1.44 -2.21 40.55
N GLU A 223 0.43 -2.84 39.95
CA GLU A 223 -0.36 -3.90 40.57
C GLU A 223 0.53 -5.10 40.93
N HIS A 224 1.40 -5.56 40.02
CA HIS A 224 2.36 -6.64 40.28
C HIS A 224 3.29 -6.34 41.46
N ILE A 225 3.93 -5.16 41.51
CA ILE A 225 4.83 -4.77 42.60
C ILE A 225 4.09 -4.75 43.94
N CYS A 226 2.86 -4.24 43.97
CA CYS A 226 2.09 -4.09 45.20
C CYS A 226 1.40 -5.38 45.66
N THR A 227 1.21 -6.37 44.79
CA THR A 227 0.50 -7.62 45.13
C THR A 227 1.44 -8.81 45.31
N GLU A 228 2.37 -9.00 44.38
CA GLU A 228 3.30 -10.13 44.32
C GLU A 228 4.70 -9.75 44.84
N GLY A 229 5.04 -8.48 44.72
CA GLY A 229 6.38 -7.99 44.95
C GLY A 229 7.28 -8.17 43.73
N CYS A 230 8.35 -7.39 43.71
CA CYS A 230 9.32 -7.39 42.64
C CYS A 230 10.75 -7.32 43.21
N THR A 231 11.73 -7.17 42.33
CA THR A 231 13.16 -7.34 42.64
C THR A 231 13.65 -6.54 43.85
N SER A 232 13.19 -5.30 44.03
CA SER A 232 13.71 -4.44 45.11
C SER A 232 12.66 -3.62 45.85
N VAL A 233 11.38 -3.82 45.52
CA VAL A 233 10.20 -3.21 46.16
C VAL A 233 9.12 -4.28 46.15
N GLY A 234 8.40 -4.44 47.26
CA GLY A 234 7.30 -5.38 47.36
C GLY A 234 6.23 -4.95 48.35
N PRO A 235 5.21 -5.81 48.60
CA PRO A 235 4.18 -5.58 49.59
C PRO A 235 4.79 -5.34 50.97
N TYR A 236 4.08 -4.59 51.81
CA TYR A 236 4.52 -4.30 53.18
C TYR A 236 4.75 -5.57 54.03
N ASP A 237 4.07 -6.66 53.67
CA ASP A 237 4.01 -7.90 54.43
C ASP A 237 5.03 -8.96 53.95
N VAL A 238 5.89 -8.63 52.96
CA VAL A 238 6.81 -9.59 52.32
C VAL A 238 8.22 -9.00 52.18
N GLU A 239 9.23 -9.68 52.72
CA GLU A 239 10.63 -9.26 52.55
C GLU A 239 11.07 -9.33 51.07
N PRO A 240 11.69 -8.28 50.53
CA PRO A 240 12.06 -8.23 49.11
C PRO A 240 13.11 -9.30 48.77
N ASN A 241 12.78 -10.14 47.78
CA ASN A 241 13.65 -11.20 47.30
C ASN A 241 14.90 -10.60 46.61
N ARG A 242 16.09 -10.80 47.21
CA ARG A 242 17.39 -10.23 46.77
C ARG A 242 17.92 -10.88 45.47
N LYS A 243 17.10 -11.08 44.46
CA LYS A 243 17.56 -11.50 43.13
C LYS A 243 17.99 -10.26 42.33
N SER A 244 19.26 -10.22 41.96
CA SER A 244 19.91 -9.11 41.25
C SER A 244 19.50 -8.95 39.77
N GLN A 245 18.62 -9.80 39.25
CA GLN A 245 18.22 -9.76 37.85
C GLN A 245 17.01 -8.84 37.64
N PRO A 246 16.92 -8.10 36.50
CA PRO A 246 15.75 -7.30 36.15
C PRO A 246 14.46 -8.13 36.14
N CYS A 247 13.33 -7.50 36.47
CA CYS A 247 12.02 -8.17 36.40
C CYS A 247 11.76 -8.71 34.99
N SER A 248 11.41 -9.99 34.88
CA SER A 248 11.11 -10.63 33.59
C SER A 248 9.66 -10.46 33.13
N LYS A 249 8.75 -10.00 34.01
CA LYS A 249 7.32 -9.86 33.69
C LYS A 249 6.99 -8.57 32.93
N PHE A 250 7.61 -7.46 33.30
CA PHE A 250 7.34 -6.15 32.70
C PHE A 250 8.63 -5.36 32.52
N SER A 251 8.76 -4.74 31.36
CA SER A 251 9.93 -3.92 31.00
C SER A 251 9.99 -2.63 31.81
N THR A 252 8.84 -2.12 32.25
CA THR A 252 8.71 -0.85 33.00
C THR A 252 8.99 -0.98 34.50
N CYS A 253 9.15 -2.20 35.03
CA CYS A 253 9.18 -2.40 36.48
C CYS A 253 10.37 -1.80 37.19
N GLN A 254 11.56 -1.77 36.59
CA GLN A 254 12.71 -1.07 37.20
C GLN A 254 12.40 0.43 37.39
N GLY A 255 11.78 1.07 36.39
CA GLY A 255 11.40 2.47 36.45
C GLY A 255 10.38 2.76 37.55
N VAL A 256 9.32 1.94 37.64
CA VAL A 256 8.27 2.07 38.68
C VAL A 256 8.85 1.84 40.08
N GLN A 257 9.71 0.83 40.27
CA GLN A 257 10.37 0.59 41.55
C GLN A 257 11.24 1.78 42.01
N LEU A 258 11.98 2.41 41.09
CA LEU A 258 12.77 3.61 41.40
C LEU A 258 11.88 4.79 41.82
N LEU A 259 10.72 4.97 41.16
CA LEU A 259 9.74 5.98 41.55
C LEU A 259 9.19 5.71 42.95
N ILE A 260 8.85 4.46 43.28
CA ILE A 260 8.34 4.08 44.61
C ILE A 260 9.40 4.35 45.69
N LYS A 261 10.64 3.88 45.50
CA LYS A 261 11.75 4.11 46.43
C LYS A 261 11.98 5.59 46.69
N HIS A 262 12.02 6.38 45.60
CA HIS A 262 12.16 7.83 45.72
C HIS A 262 10.98 8.46 46.47
N PHE A 263 9.75 8.06 46.14
CA PHE A 263 8.53 8.59 46.75
C PHE A 263 8.41 8.29 48.25
N ALA A 264 8.99 7.19 48.71
CA ALA A 264 9.09 6.84 50.13
C ALA A 264 10.15 7.67 50.87
N ALA A 265 11.29 7.98 50.24
CA ALA A 265 12.43 8.64 50.91
C ALA A 265 12.53 10.17 50.67
N CYS A 266 11.75 10.73 49.73
CA CYS A 266 11.91 12.13 49.30
C CYS A 266 11.33 13.14 50.31
N LYS A 267 12.21 13.93 50.93
CA LYS A 267 11.84 15.01 51.87
C LYS A 267 11.10 16.19 51.21
N LYS A 268 11.29 16.41 49.91
CA LYS A 268 10.63 17.51 49.16
C LYS A 268 9.22 17.14 48.65
N ARG A 269 8.71 15.95 48.98
CA ARG A 269 7.39 15.45 48.55
C ARG A 269 6.24 16.31 49.07
N VAL A 270 6.28 16.67 50.36
CA VAL A 270 5.20 17.38 51.07
C VAL A 270 5.01 18.81 50.54
N ASN A 271 6.10 19.45 50.10
CA ASN A 271 6.09 20.83 49.61
C ASN A 271 5.80 20.94 48.10
N GLY A 272 5.43 19.83 47.42
CA GLY A 272 4.96 19.85 46.03
C GLY A 272 6.01 20.14 44.94
N GLY A 273 7.30 20.27 45.28
CA GLY A 273 8.35 20.71 44.35
C GLY A 273 9.14 19.61 43.61
N CYS A 274 8.86 18.32 43.85
CA CYS A 274 9.64 17.23 43.25
C CYS A 274 8.96 16.60 42.04
N SER A 275 9.58 16.69 40.86
CA SER A 275 9.06 16.14 39.60
C SER A 275 8.88 14.62 39.63
N ARG A 276 9.78 13.87 40.29
CA ARG A 276 9.67 12.41 40.43
C ARG A 276 8.50 12.01 41.32
N CYS A 277 8.30 12.71 42.45
CA CYS A 277 7.14 12.49 43.31
C CYS A 277 5.83 12.83 42.60
N LYS A 278 5.81 13.90 41.79
CA LYS A 278 4.65 14.28 40.98
C LYS A 278 4.26 13.16 40.00
N ARG A 279 5.24 12.55 39.31
CA ARG A 279 5.01 11.40 38.41
C ARG A 279 4.44 10.18 39.16
N MET A 280 5.03 9.81 40.31
CA MET A 280 4.51 8.70 41.10
C MET A 280 3.07 8.96 41.58
N TRP A 281 2.79 10.17 42.04
CA TRP A 281 1.45 10.59 42.45
C TRP A 281 0.44 10.50 41.29
N GLN A 282 0.84 10.90 40.08
CA GLN A 282 0.01 10.76 38.87
C GLN A 282 -0.27 9.29 38.51
N LEU A 283 0.72 8.38 38.66
CA LEU A 283 0.51 6.94 38.43
C LEU A 283 -0.49 6.35 39.45
N LEU A 284 -0.38 6.73 40.73
CA LEU A 284 -1.34 6.30 41.75
C LEU A 284 -2.75 6.85 41.50
N ARG A 285 -2.87 8.13 41.09
CA ARG A 285 -4.14 8.73 40.68
C ARG A 285 -4.73 7.99 39.47
N LEU A 286 -3.91 7.68 38.47
CA LEU A 286 -4.34 6.96 37.26
C LEU A 286 -4.82 5.55 37.60
N HIS A 287 -4.07 4.81 38.42
CA HIS A 287 -4.48 3.48 38.89
C HIS A 287 -5.84 3.55 39.60
N ALA A 288 -6.03 4.49 40.52
CA ALA A 288 -7.31 4.65 41.21
C ALA A 288 -8.49 4.93 40.27
N SER A 289 -8.25 5.65 39.16
CA SER A 289 -9.26 5.93 38.13
C SER A 289 -9.62 4.74 37.22
N ILE A 290 -8.78 3.71 37.13
CA ILE A 290 -8.99 2.54 36.27
C ILE A 290 -9.24 1.24 37.04
N CYS A 291 -8.97 1.24 38.34
CA CYS A 291 -9.06 0.04 39.15
C CYS A 291 -10.52 -0.21 39.52
N ASP A 292 -10.93 -1.48 39.51
CA ASP A 292 -12.28 -1.90 39.93
C ASP A 292 -12.29 -2.59 41.30
N GLN A 293 -11.12 -2.84 41.91
CA GLN A 293 -11.00 -3.48 43.23
C GLN A 293 -11.31 -2.46 44.32
N HIS A 294 -12.44 -2.61 45.03
CA HIS A 294 -12.93 -1.61 45.99
C HIS A 294 -12.04 -1.53 47.25
N ASP A 295 -12.14 -2.53 48.14
CA ASP A 295 -11.40 -2.56 49.41
C ASP A 295 -10.22 -3.54 49.43
N SER A 296 -10.13 -4.41 48.41
CA SER A 296 -9.06 -5.42 48.28
C SER A 296 -7.82 -4.94 47.54
N CYS A 297 -7.84 -3.71 47.01
CA CYS A 297 -6.72 -3.19 46.22
C CYS A 297 -5.48 -2.95 47.08
N LYS A 298 -4.37 -3.61 46.74
CA LYS A 298 -3.09 -3.47 47.46
C LYS A 298 -2.26 -2.25 47.04
N VAL A 299 -2.68 -1.48 46.03
CA VAL A 299 -1.93 -0.31 45.56
C VAL A 299 -2.08 0.86 46.54
N PRO A 300 -0.98 1.46 47.03
CA PRO A 300 -1.02 2.55 48.00
C PRO A 300 -1.86 3.74 47.52
N LEU A 301 -2.57 4.39 48.44
CA LEU A 301 -3.41 5.58 48.20
C LEU A 301 -4.59 5.37 47.24
N CYS A 302 -4.79 4.18 46.66
CA CYS A 302 -5.88 3.90 45.71
C CYS A 302 -7.27 4.30 46.27
N ARG A 303 -7.60 3.82 47.48
CA ARG A 303 -8.85 4.15 48.17
C ARG A 303 -9.01 5.66 48.43
N GLN A 304 -7.94 6.34 48.84
CA GLN A 304 -7.97 7.78 49.12
C GLN A 304 -8.27 8.59 47.86
N PHE A 305 -7.64 8.24 46.73
CA PHE A 305 -7.90 8.89 45.45
C PHE A 305 -9.32 8.68 44.96
N ARG A 306 -9.88 7.47 45.09
CA ARG A 306 -11.27 7.22 44.67
C ARG A 306 -12.27 8.03 45.48
N LEU A 307 -12.13 8.06 46.80
CA LEU A 307 -13.00 8.86 47.67
C LEU A 307 -12.95 10.34 47.31
N LYS A 308 -11.74 10.84 47.02
CA LYS A 308 -11.54 12.23 46.58
C LYS A 308 -12.21 12.50 45.23
N MET A 309 -12.08 11.59 44.25
CA MET A 309 -12.72 11.74 42.93
C MET A 309 -14.24 11.74 43.00
N GLN A 310 -14.85 10.92 43.86
CA GLN A 310 -16.30 10.91 44.09
C GLN A 310 -16.81 12.24 44.67
N GLN A 311 -15.99 12.91 45.49
CA GLN A 311 -16.32 14.23 46.04
C GLN A 311 -16.09 15.37 45.03
N GLU A 312 -15.16 15.20 44.11
CA GLU A 312 -14.74 16.21 43.12
C GLU A 312 -15.46 16.09 41.75
N GLU A 313 -16.48 15.24 41.60
CA GLU A 313 -17.20 15.02 40.33
C GLU A 313 -17.78 16.28 39.67
N LYS A 314 -17.84 17.42 40.37
CA LYS A 314 -18.25 18.73 39.85
C LYS A 314 -17.16 19.51 39.10
N GLY A 315 -15.91 19.05 39.09
CA GLY A 315 -14.81 19.67 38.34
C GLY A 315 -14.58 19.03 36.96
N ASP A 316 -14.74 19.81 35.88
CA ASP A 316 -14.66 19.33 34.50
C ASP A 316 -13.22 19.05 34.02
N ASP A 317 -12.58 17.99 34.54
CA ASP A 317 -11.28 17.52 34.06
C ASP A 317 -11.45 16.56 32.86
N THR A 318 -11.97 17.10 31.75
CA THR A 318 -12.23 16.37 30.49
C THR A 318 -10.98 15.68 29.95
N LEU A 319 -9.82 16.33 30.07
CA LEU A 319 -8.53 15.80 29.61
C LEU A 319 -8.11 14.56 30.41
N TRP A 320 -8.29 14.56 31.74
CA TRP A 320 -8.02 13.38 32.56
C TRP A 320 -8.95 12.22 32.23
N LYS A 321 -10.26 12.49 32.06
CA LYS A 321 -11.23 11.46 31.64
C LYS A 321 -10.84 10.84 30.30
N LEU A 322 -10.37 11.65 29.34
CA LEU A 322 -9.89 11.16 28.05
C LEU A 322 -8.63 10.28 28.20
N LEU A 323 -7.65 10.71 29.00
CA LEU A 323 -6.44 9.93 29.30
C LEU A 323 -6.80 8.56 29.88
N VAL A 324 -7.66 8.53 30.91
CA VAL A 324 -8.14 7.29 31.55
C VAL A 324 -8.74 6.35 30.50
N ARG A 325 -9.66 6.85 29.67
CA ARG A 325 -10.29 6.05 28.61
C ARG A 325 -9.28 5.50 27.60
N LYS A 326 -8.28 6.30 27.20
CA LYS A 326 -7.23 5.87 26.25
C LYS A 326 -6.32 4.79 26.85
N VAL A 327 -5.92 4.92 28.11
CA VAL A 327 -5.10 3.93 28.83
C VAL A 327 -5.88 2.62 29.02
N VAL A 328 -7.16 2.69 29.43
CA VAL A 328 -8.02 1.49 29.55
C VAL A 328 -8.14 0.78 28.19
N SER A 329 -8.38 1.53 27.11
CA SER A 329 -8.43 0.95 25.76
C SER A 329 -7.11 0.28 25.37
N ALA A 330 -5.96 0.90 25.67
CA ALA A 330 -4.64 0.33 25.41
C ALA A 330 -4.36 -0.93 26.25
N ARG A 331 -4.81 -0.97 27.51
CA ARG A 331 -4.71 -2.14 28.39
C ARG A 331 -5.49 -3.33 27.82
N VAL A 332 -6.72 -3.11 27.35
CA VAL A 332 -7.55 -4.15 26.70
C VAL A 332 -6.93 -4.63 25.38
N MET A 333 -6.40 -3.73 24.54
CA MET A 333 -5.73 -4.13 23.31
C MET A 333 -4.47 -4.99 23.57
N SER A 334 -3.79 -4.74 24.69
CA SER A 334 -2.58 -5.49 25.08
C SER A 334 -2.91 -6.91 25.56
N THR A 335 -4.05 -7.11 26.23
CA THR A 335 -4.51 -8.45 26.66
C THR A 335 -5.07 -9.29 25.51
N LEU A 336 -5.57 -8.64 24.45
CA LEU A 336 -5.96 -9.30 23.19
C LEU A 336 -4.75 -9.60 22.27
N SER A 337 -3.58 -9.00 22.54
CA SER A 337 -2.34 -9.14 21.77
C SER A 337 -1.60 -10.50 21.83
N PRO A 338 -1.89 -11.51 22.66
CA PRO A 338 -1.21 -12.81 22.56
C PRO A 338 -1.33 -13.47 21.18
N PHE A 339 -2.40 -13.18 20.43
CA PHE A 339 -2.55 -13.57 19.02
C PHE A 339 -1.77 -12.68 18.03
N ALA A 340 -1.55 -11.41 18.37
CA ALA A 340 -0.86 -10.44 17.51
C ALA A 340 0.68 -10.46 17.66
N LYS A 341 1.22 -10.88 18.80
CA LYS A 341 2.66 -11.05 19.03
C LYS A 341 3.26 -12.15 18.15
N ARG A 342 2.61 -13.32 18.02
CA ARG A 342 3.06 -14.40 17.11
C ARG A 342 3.17 -13.93 15.66
N LYS A 343 2.17 -13.16 15.19
CA LYS A 343 2.16 -12.65 13.81
C LYS A 343 3.23 -11.58 13.56
N ARG A 344 3.68 -10.84 14.59
CA ARG A 344 4.70 -9.80 14.45
C ARG A 344 6.12 -10.39 14.41
N GLU A 345 6.37 -11.43 15.21
CA GLU A 345 7.62 -12.20 15.20
C GLU A 345 7.81 -12.99 13.88
N ASP A 346 6.73 -13.50 13.29
CA ASP A 346 6.79 -14.16 11.97
C ASP A 346 7.03 -13.18 10.81
N ILE A 347 6.52 -11.95 10.90
CA ILE A 347 6.75 -10.89 9.89
C ILE A 347 8.19 -10.33 9.98
N GLU A 348 8.75 -10.21 11.18
CA GLU A 348 10.10 -9.70 11.41
C GLU A 348 11.19 -10.70 10.97
N ARG A 349 10.87 -12.00 10.91
CA ARG A 349 11.73 -13.06 10.33
C ARG A 349 11.70 -13.12 8.80
N MET A 350 10.72 -12.49 8.14
CA MET A 350 10.56 -12.51 6.68
C MET A 350 11.11 -11.25 5.98
N LEU A 351 11.65 -10.28 6.72
CA LEU A 351 12.28 -9.09 6.16
C LEU A 351 13.79 -9.34 5.95
N PRO A 352 14.34 -9.12 4.74
CA PRO A 352 15.77 -9.24 4.51
C PRO A 352 16.54 -8.16 5.30
N PRO A 353 17.76 -8.45 5.77
CA PRO A 353 18.54 -7.53 6.58
C PRO A 353 18.82 -6.22 5.84
N GLN A 354 18.55 -5.10 6.51
CA GLN A 354 18.89 -3.77 6.03
C GLN A 354 20.41 -3.67 5.91
N MET A 355 20.93 -3.49 4.69
CA MET A 355 22.34 -3.18 4.48
C MET A 355 22.62 -1.76 4.97
N ASN A 356 23.47 -1.66 5.99
CA ASN A 356 24.01 -0.40 6.49
C ASN A 356 24.99 0.20 5.46
N TRP A 357 24.55 1.22 4.72
CA TRP A 357 25.45 2.10 3.98
C TRP A 357 26.00 3.17 4.92
N THR A 358 27.00 2.82 5.71
CA THR A 358 27.90 3.79 6.32
C THR A 358 29.31 3.23 6.19
N HIS A 359 29.99 3.56 5.10
CA HIS A 359 31.45 3.76 5.02
C HIS A 359 31.84 3.96 3.55
N GLN A 360 31.83 5.21 3.08
CA GLN A 360 32.77 5.70 2.07
C GLN A 360 32.79 7.22 2.10
N ALA A 361 33.60 7.73 3.03
CA ALA A 361 34.19 9.05 2.94
C ALA A 361 35.65 8.87 3.33
N LYS A 362 36.49 8.66 2.31
CA LYS A 362 37.91 8.98 2.30
C LYS A 362 38.35 9.15 0.86
#